data_AF-A0A1C5ZTZ7-F1
#
_entry.id   AF-A0A1C5ZTZ7-F1
#
_cell.length_a   1.000
_cell.length_b   1.000
_cell.length_c   1.000
_cell.angle_alpha   90.00
_cell.angle_beta   90.00
_cell.angle_gamma   90.00
#
_symmetry.space_group_name_H-M   'P 1'
#
loop_
_entity.id
_entity.type
_entity.pdbx_description
1 polymer ?
#
loop_
_entity_poly.entity_id
_entity_poly.type
_entity_poly.pdbx_seq_one_letter_code
_entity_poly.pdbx_strand_id
1 'polypeptide(L)'
;MSKEGIRQIKSELTNDIFKRELLHLYQQKSDSRDELVQEARKAMLELVQTMSAGIADHPEAERLMLELAIQLEAVKGKKSYGYLSKPQKKLVDQVVDEMERLPSIRDCYDQWMVLQGKVDGYYHDKERKRVPLSQQKEFRQIRNAVIKEAENIRQSKLFFEDKGVEQESEPEEFRNASYDYESLRDSIRDEILTLEERGDAVDEMNELAKSGYKHTQYLMEKLWRDGPLLSPDWVNARYWFQKSAEQGHIYAQYALGKLLLSNDPEVHNVWKMVSVG
;
A
#
# COMPACT_ATOMS: atom_id res chain seq x y z
N MET A 1 -31.46 18.41 46.24
CA MET A 1 -30.32 17.78 45.55
C MET A 1 -29.29 17.37 46.61
N SER A 2 -29.07 16.07 46.84
CA SER A 2 -28.13 15.60 47.88
C SER A 2 -26.67 15.81 47.43
N LYS A 3 -25.75 16.00 48.39
CA LYS A 3 -24.31 16.14 48.11
C LYS A 3 -23.71 14.90 47.44
N GLU A 4 -24.32 13.72 47.62
CA GLU A 4 -23.96 12.47 46.95
C GLU A 4 -24.35 12.47 45.47
N GLY A 5 -25.54 12.96 45.12
CA GLY A 5 -25.97 13.06 43.72
C GLY A 5 -25.04 13.96 42.88
N ILE A 6 -24.55 15.06 43.46
CA ILE A 6 -23.60 15.97 42.78
C ILE A 6 -22.21 15.32 42.61
N ARG A 7 -21.77 14.49 43.57
CA ARG A 7 -20.50 13.76 43.45
C ARG A 7 -20.57 12.66 42.39
N GLN A 8 -21.70 11.96 42.32
CA GLN A 8 -21.90 10.88 41.34
C GLN A 8 -21.97 11.41 39.92
N ILE A 9 -22.73 12.50 39.69
CA ILE A 9 -22.78 13.17 38.38
C ILE A 9 -21.40 13.71 37.98
N LYS A 10 -20.63 14.29 38.92
CA LYS A 10 -19.24 14.72 38.64
C LYS A 10 -18.34 13.54 38.26
N SER A 11 -18.45 12.42 38.96
CA SER A 11 -17.65 11.21 38.68
C SER A 11 -18.01 10.59 37.33
N GLU A 12 -19.30 10.53 36.97
CA GLU A 12 -19.77 10.05 35.68
C GLU A 12 -19.32 10.97 34.55
N LEU A 13 -19.45 12.28 34.72
CA LEU A 13 -18.98 13.27 33.75
C LEU A 13 -17.46 13.20 33.55
N THR A 14 -16.68 13.06 34.63
CA THR A 14 -15.23 12.89 34.53
C THR A 14 -14.86 11.59 33.79
N ASN A 15 -15.57 10.49 34.05
CA ASN A 15 -15.35 9.23 33.34
C ASN A 15 -15.73 9.32 31.84
N ASP A 16 -16.78 10.06 31.50
CA ASP A 16 -17.20 10.25 30.11
C ASP A 16 -16.27 11.18 29.34
N ILE A 17 -15.81 12.27 29.97
CA ILE A 17 -14.75 13.13 29.41
C ILE A 17 -13.48 12.29 29.18
N PHE A 18 -13.08 11.50 30.17
CA PHE A 18 -11.91 10.62 30.08
C PHE A 18 -12.01 9.61 28.93
N LYS A 19 -13.17 8.94 28.77
CA LYS A 19 -13.41 8.02 27.65
C LYS A 19 -13.35 8.74 26.30
N ARG A 20 -13.91 9.94 26.18
CA ARG A 20 -13.89 10.74 24.94
C ARG A 20 -12.49 11.20 24.57
N GLU A 21 -11.71 11.67 25.54
CA GLU A 21 -10.31 12.06 25.34
C GLU A 21 -9.46 10.88 24.89
N LEU A 22 -9.65 9.71 25.51
CA LEU A 22 -8.95 8.48 25.13
C LEU A 22 -9.34 8.02 23.72
N LEU A 23 -10.62 8.06 23.36
CA LEU A 23 -11.09 7.76 22.00
C LEU A 23 -10.48 8.70 20.96
N HIS A 24 -10.50 10.00 21.24
CA HIS A 24 -9.90 11.00 20.36
C HIS A 24 -8.39 10.79 20.20
N LEU A 25 -7.69 10.42 21.27
CA LEU A 25 -6.26 10.11 21.22
C LEU A 25 -5.97 8.86 20.39
N TYR A 26 -6.81 7.82 20.47
CA TYR A 26 -6.69 6.65 19.60
C TYR A 26 -6.93 7.00 18.13
N GLN A 27 -7.88 7.88 17.82
CA GLN A 27 -8.11 8.38 16.45
C GLN A 27 -6.86 9.11 15.93
N GLN A 28 -6.36 10.11 16.67
CA GLN A 28 -5.15 10.84 16.30
C GLN A 28 -3.94 9.92 16.09
N LYS A 29 -3.80 8.90 16.93
CA LYS A 29 -2.75 7.89 16.79
C LYS A 29 -2.92 7.05 15.52
N SER A 30 -4.15 6.70 15.15
CA SER A 30 -4.42 5.98 13.89
C SER A 30 -4.07 6.85 12.70
N ASP A 31 -4.53 8.10 12.68
CA ASP A 31 -4.27 9.04 11.59
C ASP A 31 -2.76 9.26 11.41
N SER A 32 -2.03 9.48 12.52
CA SER A 32 -0.57 9.62 12.50
C SER A 32 0.16 8.35 12.05
N ARG A 33 -0.38 7.16 12.33
CA ARG A 33 0.18 5.89 11.81
C ARG A 33 0.02 5.84 10.30
N ASP A 34 -1.16 6.19 9.80
CA ASP A 34 -1.50 6.08 8.37
C ASP A 34 -0.71 7.10 7.55
N GLU A 35 -0.54 8.31 8.07
CA GLU A 35 0.35 9.34 7.52
C GLU A 35 1.81 8.86 7.43
N LEU A 36 2.34 8.26 8.50
CA LEU A 36 3.71 7.71 8.49
C LEU A 36 3.88 6.59 7.46
N VAL A 37 2.88 5.70 7.34
CA VAL A 37 2.90 4.63 6.32
C VAL A 37 2.88 5.22 4.91
N GLN A 38 2.09 6.27 4.68
CA GLN A 38 2.00 6.97 3.41
C GLN A 38 3.33 7.64 3.03
N GLU A 39 3.93 8.41 3.95
CA GLU A 39 5.20 9.08 3.71
C GLU A 39 6.36 8.08 3.52
N ALA A 40 6.38 7.00 4.29
CA ALA A 40 7.35 5.94 4.08
C ALA A 40 7.23 5.28 2.70
N ARG A 41 6.00 4.99 2.23
CA ARG A 41 5.78 4.45 0.87
C ARG A 41 6.23 5.43 -0.20
N LYS A 42 5.94 6.73 -0.02
CA LYS A 42 6.34 7.79 -0.94
C LYS A 42 7.86 7.89 -1.05
N ALA A 43 8.56 7.92 0.08
CA ALA A 43 10.02 7.97 0.10
C ALA A 43 10.66 6.72 -0.53
N MET A 44 10.08 5.53 -0.28
CA MET A 44 10.55 4.31 -0.93
C MET A 44 10.40 4.37 -2.45
N LEU A 45 9.27 4.90 -2.94
CA LEU A 45 9.05 5.07 -4.38
C LEU A 45 10.05 6.07 -4.99
N GLU A 46 10.29 7.20 -4.32
CA GLU A 46 11.28 8.20 -4.74
C GLU A 46 12.70 7.61 -4.76
N LEU A 47 13.06 6.80 -3.76
CA LEU A 47 14.32 6.06 -3.73
C LEU A 47 14.45 5.14 -4.96
N VAL A 48 13.45 4.30 -5.24
CA VAL A 48 13.49 3.39 -6.41
C VAL A 48 13.55 4.14 -7.74
N GLN A 49 12.84 5.26 -7.86
CA GLN A 49 12.88 6.13 -9.05
C GLN A 49 14.26 6.73 -9.27
N THR A 50 14.85 7.33 -8.23
CA THR A 50 16.17 7.95 -8.32
C THR A 50 17.28 6.93 -8.55
N MET A 51 17.15 5.71 -7.99
CA MET A 51 18.03 4.56 -8.28
C MET A 51 18.01 4.22 -9.78
N SER A 52 16.82 4.13 -10.39
CA SER A 52 16.70 3.81 -11.81
C SER A 52 17.28 4.89 -12.74
N ALA A 53 17.21 6.15 -12.31
CA ALA A 53 17.76 7.28 -13.04
C ALA A 53 19.27 7.45 -12.81
N GLY A 54 19.85 6.72 -11.84
CA GLY A 54 21.25 6.86 -11.44
C GLY A 54 21.57 8.17 -10.70
N ILE A 55 20.57 8.80 -10.08
CA ILE A 55 20.67 10.11 -9.40
C ILE A 55 20.29 10.00 -7.92
N ALA A 56 20.27 8.78 -7.36
CA ALA A 56 19.95 8.59 -5.95
C ALA A 56 20.95 9.35 -5.04
N ASP A 57 20.43 10.12 -4.10
CA ASP A 57 21.17 10.86 -3.08
C ASP A 57 21.33 10.07 -1.77
N HIS A 58 20.92 8.79 -1.79
CA HIS A 58 20.94 7.86 -0.66
C HIS A 58 21.63 6.53 -1.03
N PRO A 59 22.96 6.52 -1.19
CA PRO A 59 23.71 5.35 -1.70
C PRO A 59 23.61 4.13 -0.79
N GLU A 60 23.46 4.32 0.53
CA GLU A 60 23.35 3.20 1.48
C GLU A 60 21.96 2.55 1.42
N ALA A 61 20.88 3.33 1.29
CA ALA A 61 19.54 2.80 1.14
C ALA A 61 19.38 2.07 -0.21
N GLU A 62 19.95 2.63 -1.28
CA GLU A 62 20.04 1.98 -2.59
C GLU A 62 20.78 0.64 -2.54
N ARG A 63 21.98 0.62 -1.92
CA ARG A 63 22.78 -0.59 -1.76
C ARG A 63 22.01 -1.68 -1.02
N LEU A 64 21.35 -1.33 0.09
CA LEU A 64 20.55 -2.25 0.90
C LEU A 64 19.32 -2.77 0.14
N MET A 65 18.66 -1.93 -0.66
CA MET A 65 17.53 -2.31 -1.50
C MET A 65 17.93 -3.31 -2.59
N LEU A 66 19.05 -3.08 -3.26
CA LEU A 66 19.60 -4.01 -4.26
C LEU A 66 20.03 -5.33 -3.62
N GLU A 67 20.69 -5.29 -2.47
CA GLU A 67 21.09 -6.48 -1.72
C GLU A 67 19.86 -7.31 -1.29
N LEU A 68 18.82 -6.63 -0.79
CA LEU A 68 17.56 -7.27 -0.43
C LEU A 68 16.88 -7.90 -1.66
N ALA A 69 16.85 -7.21 -2.80
CA ALA A 69 16.29 -7.73 -4.05
C ALA A 69 16.96 -9.04 -4.46
N ILE A 70 18.30 -9.12 -4.39
CA ILE A 70 19.05 -10.35 -4.68
C ILE A 70 18.70 -11.45 -3.67
N GLN A 71 18.68 -11.15 -2.36
CA GLN A 71 18.38 -12.16 -1.34
C GLN A 71 16.95 -12.72 -1.42
N LEU A 72 16.01 -11.96 -1.99
CA LEU A 72 14.63 -12.40 -2.17
C LEU A 72 14.46 -13.38 -3.33
N GLU A 73 15.42 -13.52 -4.24
CA GLU A 73 15.42 -14.55 -5.28
C GLU A 73 15.42 -15.97 -4.70
N ALA A 74 16.23 -16.17 -3.65
CA ALA A 74 16.37 -17.46 -2.98
C ALA A 74 15.15 -17.84 -2.12
N VAL A 75 14.19 -16.92 -1.91
CA VAL A 75 13.00 -17.17 -1.09
C VAL A 75 11.92 -17.89 -1.90
N LYS A 76 11.65 -19.14 -1.55
CA LYS A 76 10.53 -19.92 -2.08
C LYS A 76 9.24 -19.60 -1.31
N GLY A 77 8.15 -19.31 -2.02
CA GLY A 77 6.83 -19.05 -1.43
C GLY A 77 6.56 -17.59 -1.06
N LYS A 78 5.76 -17.36 -0.02
CA LYS A 78 5.24 -16.02 0.35
C LYS A 78 6.35 -15.10 0.88
N LYS A 79 6.66 -14.04 0.13
CA LYS A 79 7.66 -13.02 0.49
C LYS A 79 7.03 -11.88 1.28
N SER A 80 6.77 -12.12 2.56
CA SER A 80 6.33 -11.08 3.49
C SER A 80 7.15 -11.17 4.77
N TYR A 81 7.25 -10.06 5.52
CA TYR A 81 8.22 -9.94 6.61
C TYR A 81 8.18 -11.11 7.60
N GLY A 82 6.99 -11.66 7.89
CA GLY A 82 6.85 -12.81 8.80
C GLY A 82 7.59 -14.08 8.34
N TYR A 83 7.66 -14.32 7.04
CA TYR A 83 8.16 -15.55 6.41
C TYR A 83 9.62 -15.46 5.96
N LEU A 84 10.22 -14.27 6.04
CA LEU A 84 11.63 -14.09 5.72
C LEU A 84 12.56 -14.69 6.78
N SER A 85 13.74 -15.13 6.33
CA SER A 85 14.82 -15.60 7.21
C SER A 85 15.42 -14.47 8.04
N LYS A 86 16.19 -14.80 9.09
CA LYS A 86 16.83 -13.78 9.96
C LYS A 86 17.71 -12.77 9.18
N PRO A 87 18.57 -13.20 8.23
CA PRO A 87 19.36 -12.26 7.43
C PRO A 87 18.51 -11.30 6.59
N GLN A 88 17.45 -11.81 5.95
CA GLN A 88 16.55 -11.00 5.12
C GLN A 88 15.74 -10.00 5.94
N LYS A 89 15.25 -10.41 7.13
CA LYS A 89 14.59 -9.49 8.07
C LYS A 89 15.51 -8.36 8.50
N LYS A 90 16.78 -8.67 8.77
CA LYS A 90 17.79 -7.67 9.13
C LYS A 90 18.00 -6.64 8.02
N LEU A 91 18.08 -7.08 6.77
CA LEU A 91 18.17 -6.14 5.63
C LEU A 91 16.94 -5.25 5.52
N VAL A 92 15.74 -5.82 5.64
CA VAL A 92 14.49 -5.03 5.63
C VAL A 92 14.50 -3.99 6.76
N ASP A 93 14.90 -4.40 7.97
CA ASP A 93 14.97 -3.50 9.11
C ASP A 93 16.00 -2.37 8.89
N GLN A 94 17.16 -2.69 8.30
CA GLN A 94 18.18 -1.69 7.96
C GLN A 94 17.69 -0.68 6.92
N VAL A 95 16.97 -1.12 5.89
CA VAL A 95 16.36 -0.19 4.91
C VAL A 95 15.38 0.75 5.62
N VAL A 96 14.50 0.22 6.47
CA VAL A 96 13.53 1.05 7.22
C VAL A 96 14.23 2.03 8.15
N ASP A 97 15.34 1.63 8.79
CA ASP A 97 16.11 2.50 9.66
C ASP A 97 16.85 3.61 8.88
N GLU A 98 17.31 3.34 7.65
CA GLU A 98 17.86 4.37 6.76
C GLU A 98 16.75 5.34 6.30
N MET A 99 15.55 4.84 5.98
CA MET A 99 14.41 5.69 5.66
C MET A 99 13.99 6.59 6.83
N GLU A 100 14.06 6.11 8.08
CA GLU A 100 13.79 6.91 9.28
C GLU A 100 14.75 8.13 9.40
N ARG A 101 15.86 8.16 8.66
CA ARG A 101 16.74 9.34 8.63
C ARG A 101 16.22 10.48 7.77
N LEU A 102 15.26 10.21 6.88
CA LEU A 102 14.61 11.23 6.07
C LEU A 102 13.76 12.15 6.98
N PRO A 103 13.87 13.49 6.84
CA PRO A 103 13.17 14.42 7.72
C PRO A 103 11.66 14.17 7.78
N SER A 104 11.01 13.95 6.63
CA SER A 104 9.56 13.68 6.56
C SER A 104 9.15 12.46 7.38
N ILE A 105 9.88 11.34 7.25
CA ILE A 105 9.59 10.10 7.97
C ILE A 105 9.89 10.25 9.46
N ARG A 106 11.01 10.91 9.80
CA ARG A 106 11.39 11.16 11.20
C ARG A 106 10.32 11.97 11.92
N ASP A 107 9.86 13.06 11.32
CA ASP A 107 8.87 13.96 11.92
C ASP A 107 7.53 13.23 12.15
N CYS A 108 7.05 12.49 11.14
CA CYS A 108 5.86 11.65 11.27
C CYS A 108 6.01 10.57 12.36
N TYR A 109 7.20 9.96 12.46
CA TYR A 109 7.45 8.93 13.47
C TYR A 109 7.53 9.50 14.89
N ASP A 110 8.18 10.65 15.06
CA ASP A 110 8.27 11.33 16.36
C ASP A 110 6.86 11.81 16.81
N GLN A 111 6.01 12.28 15.89
CA GLN A 111 4.61 12.59 16.17
C GLN A 111 3.83 11.37 16.66
N TRP A 112 3.98 10.23 15.97
CA TRP A 112 3.34 8.99 16.39
C TRP A 112 3.83 8.53 17.77
N MET A 113 5.13 8.66 18.05
CA MET A 113 5.73 8.32 19.34
C MET A 113 5.17 9.19 20.49
N VAL A 114 4.95 10.48 20.26
CA VAL A 114 4.31 11.37 21.25
C VAL A 114 2.88 10.92 21.55
N LEU A 115 2.09 10.61 20.52
CA LEU A 115 0.72 10.14 20.69
C LEU A 115 0.68 8.77 21.41
N GLN A 116 1.57 7.86 21.04
CA GLN A 116 1.72 6.58 21.71
C GLN A 116 2.14 6.74 23.17
N GLY A 117 3.05 7.66 23.48
CA GLY A 117 3.47 7.97 24.85
C GLY A 117 2.34 8.53 25.70
N LYS A 118 1.49 9.39 25.11
CA LYS A 118 0.25 9.86 25.76
C LYS A 118 -0.66 8.68 26.08
N VAL A 119 -0.90 7.76 25.13
CA VAL A 119 -1.72 6.56 25.35
C VAL A 119 -1.13 5.69 26.46
N ASP A 120 0.18 5.44 26.42
CA ASP A 120 0.86 4.62 27.43
C ASP A 120 0.72 5.23 28.83
N GLY A 121 0.79 6.57 28.96
CA GLY A 121 0.60 7.32 30.20
C GLY A 121 -0.80 7.17 30.84
N TYR A 122 -1.83 6.77 30.08
CA TYR A 122 -3.14 6.45 30.65
C TYR A 122 -3.17 5.10 31.38
N TYR A 123 -2.24 4.20 31.08
CA TYR A 123 -2.23 2.82 31.62
C TYR A 123 -1.01 2.53 32.48
N HIS A 124 0.12 3.19 32.24
CA HIS A 124 1.41 2.92 32.89
C HIS A 124 2.19 4.22 33.10
N ASP A 125 2.80 4.35 34.27
CA ASP A 125 3.60 5.53 34.66
C ASP A 125 5.07 5.45 34.20
N LYS A 126 5.33 4.71 33.12
CA LYS A 126 6.69 4.39 32.65
C LYS A 126 6.94 5.04 31.31
N GLU A 127 7.95 5.91 31.26
CA GLU A 127 8.39 6.54 30.02
C GLU A 127 8.80 5.50 28.98
N ARG A 128 8.20 5.61 27.78
CA ARG A 128 8.52 4.75 26.65
C ARG A 128 9.90 5.10 26.12
N LYS A 129 10.78 4.10 25.98
CA LYS A 129 12.07 4.27 25.32
C LYS A 129 11.87 4.37 23.81
N ARG A 130 12.53 5.32 23.16
CA ARG A 130 12.58 5.41 21.69
C ARG A 130 13.23 4.14 21.14
N VAL A 131 12.53 3.45 20.25
CA VAL A 131 13.06 2.32 19.49
C VAL A 131 13.10 2.69 18.00
N PRO A 132 13.95 2.05 17.18
CA PRO A 132 13.94 2.26 15.74
C PRO A 132 12.59 1.90 15.11
N LEU A 133 12.23 2.57 14.02
CA LEU A 133 10.97 2.38 13.29
C LEU A 133 10.79 0.91 12.86
N SER A 134 11.88 0.24 12.45
CA SER A 134 11.87 -1.17 12.07
C SER A 134 11.41 -2.12 13.19
N GLN A 135 11.63 -1.75 14.46
CA GLN A 135 11.33 -2.59 15.62
C GLN A 135 9.89 -2.44 16.13
N GLN A 136 9.17 -1.42 15.67
CA GLN A 136 7.78 -1.18 16.04
C GLN A 136 6.86 -2.18 15.33
N LYS A 137 6.03 -2.88 16.10
CA LYS A 137 5.16 -3.95 15.59
C LYS A 137 4.01 -3.38 14.75
N GLU A 138 3.61 -2.16 15.08
CA GLU A 138 2.54 -1.37 14.45
C GLU A 138 2.86 -1.02 12.99
N PHE A 139 4.15 -0.96 12.63
CA PHE A 139 4.62 -0.60 11.29
C PHE A 139 5.10 -1.80 10.45
N ARG A 140 4.49 -2.97 10.67
CA ARG A 140 4.74 -4.14 9.80
C ARG A 140 4.43 -3.85 8.32
N GLN A 141 3.48 -2.94 8.05
CA GLN A 141 3.12 -2.54 6.69
C GLN A 141 4.28 -1.85 5.96
N ILE A 142 5.07 -1.02 6.65
CA ILE A 142 6.25 -0.35 6.07
C ILE A 142 7.29 -1.39 5.67
N ARG A 143 7.60 -2.34 6.56
CA ARG A 143 8.52 -3.46 6.25
C ARG A 143 8.05 -4.31 5.08
N ASN A 144 6.75 -4.59 4.99
CA ASN A 144 6.19 -5.30 3.83
C ASN A 144 6.25 -4.47 2.54
N ALA A 145 6.12 -3.14 2.62
CA ALA A 145 6.29 -2.26 1.47
C ALA A 145 7.74 -2.29 0.95
N VAL A 146 8.75 -2.25 1.84
CA VAL A 146 10.16 -2.44 1.46
C VAL A 146 10.38 -3.75 0.70
N ILE A 147 9.83 -4.86 1.22
CA ILE A 147 9.94 -6.18 0.57
C ILE A 147 9.26 -6.19 -0.79
N LYS A 148 8.09 -5.54 -0.91
CA LYS A 148 7.37 -5.41 -2.17
C LYS A 148 8.22 -4.64 -3.19
N GLU A 149 8.79 -3.52 -2.81
CA GLU A 149 9.61 -2.72 -3.72
C GLU A 149 10.93 -3.41 -4.08
N ALA A 150 11.55 -4.13 -3.14
CA ALA A 150 12.72 -4.96 -3.46
C ALA A 150 12.38 -6.11 -4.42
N GLU A 151 11.20 -6.72 -4.31
CA GLU A 151 10.70 -7.67 -5.30
C GLU A 151 10.40 -7.00 -6.66
N ASN A 152 9.90 -5.77 -6.67
CA ASN A 152 9.66 -5.01 -7.90
C ASN A 152 10.99 -4.74 -8.64
N ILE A 153 12.03 -4.33 -7.90
CA ILE A 153 13.39 -4.18 -8.42
C ILE A 153 13.88 -5.52 -9.00
N ARG A 154 13.78 -6.62 -8.23
CA ARG A 154 14.25 -7.95 -8.64
C ARG A 154 13.54 -8.47 -9.90
N GLN A 155 12.23 -8.26 -9.98
CA GLN A 155 11.41 -8.73 -11.11
C GLN A 155 11.53 -7.81 -12.34
N SER A 156 12.48 -6.87 -12.34
CA SER A 156 12.62 -5.81 -13.35
C SER A 156 11.29 -5.12 -13.67
N LYS A 157 10.40 -5.01 -12.68
CA LYS A 157 9.13 -4.30 -12.82
C LYS A 157 9.43 -2.82 -12.73
N LEU A 158 9.87 -2.29 -13.86
CA LEU A 158 9.89 -0.88 -14.19
C LEU A 158 8.49 -0.28 -13.93
N PHE A 159 8.32 0.32 -12.75
CA PHE A 159 7.34 1.36 -12.40
C PHE A 159 5.86 1.09 -12.72
N PHE A 160 5.04 1.08 -11.67
CA PHE A 160 3.64 1.49 -11.76
C PHE A 160 3.41 2.68 -10.83
N GLU A 161 3.59 3.89 -11.37
CA GLU A 161 2.97 5.08 -10.80
C GLU A 161 1.49 5.08 -11.20
N ASP A 162 0.62 5.04 -10.21
CA ASP A 162 -0.80 5.39 -10.34
C ASP A 162 -1.06 6.84 -9.86
N LYS A 163 -0.02 7.68 -9.80
CA LYS A 163 -0.16 9.09 -9.44
C LYS A 163 -0.66 9.88 -10.65
N GLY A 164 -1.95 10.23 -10.62
CA GLY A 164 -2.62 11.11 -11.60
C GLY A 164 -4.07 10.72 -11.95
N VAL A 165 -4.49 9.49 -11.63
CA VAL A 165 -5.71 8.90 -12.22
C VAL A 165 -6.97 9.03 -11.34
N GLU A 166 -6.86 9.60 -10.14
CA GLU A 166 -8.06 9.82 -9.29
C GLU A 166 -8.70 11.21 -9.50
N GLN A 167 -8.10 12.09 -10.31
CA GLN A 167 -8.57 13.48 -10.47
C GLN A 167 -8.60 14.02 -11.90
N GLU A 168 -8.45 13.20 -12.94
CA GLU A 168 -8.83 13.65 -14.29
C GLU A 168 -10.32 13.40 -14.52
N SER A 169 -11.09 14.48 -14.64
CA SER A 169 -12.49 14.46 -15.09
C SER A 169 -12.59 13.64 -16.37
N GLU A 170 -13.42 12.59 -16.31
CA GLU A 170 -13.58 11.64 -17.39
C GLU A 170 -13.98 12.34 -18.71
N PRO A 171 -13.47 11.90 -19.87
CA PRO A 171 -13.88 12.40 -21.17
C PRO A 171 -15.42 12.40 -21.32
N GLU A 172 -16.00 13.35 -22.08
CA GLU A 172 -17.47 13.46 -22.30
C GLU A 172 -18.15 12.16 -22.78
N GLU A 173 -17.36 11.22 -23.31
CA GLU A 173 -17.77 9.86 -23.70
C GLU A 173 -18.27 9.00 -22.50
N PHE A 174 -18.05 9.43 -21.26
CA PHE A 174 -18.41 8.74 -20.03
C PHE A 174 -19.78 9.05 -19.45
N ARG A 175 -20.58 9.91 -20.07
CA ARG A 175 -21.99 10.07 -19.65
C ARG A 175 -22.83 8.77 -19.78
N ASN A 176 -22.26 7.72 -20.38
CA ASN A 176 -22.90 6.44 -20.65
C ASN A 176 -22.13 5.21 -20.10
N ALA A 177 -21.12 5.37 -19.24
CA ALA A 177 -20.67 4.24 -18.45
C ALA A 177 -21.84 3.82 -17.54
N SER A 178 -22.20 2.53 -17.51
CA SER A 178 -23.36 2.08 -16.71
C SER A 178 -23.16 2.52 -15.27
N TYR A 179 -24.23 3.02 -14.63
CA TYR A 179 -24.30 3.33 -13.19
C TYR A 179 -23.64 2.23 -12.33
N ASP A 180 -23.67 0.99 -12.81
CA ASP A 180 -23.05 -0.19 -12.22
C ASP A 180 -21.52 -0.07 -12.04
N TYR A 181 -20.75 0.52 -12.95
CA TYR A 181 -19.28 0.59 -12.82
C TYR A 181 -18.85 1.50 -11.66
N GLU A 182 -19.41 2.71 -11.60
CA GLU A 182 -19.08 3.69 -10.56
C GLU A 182 -19.51 3.15 -9.18
N SER A 183 -20.75 2.63 -9.10
CA SER A 183 -21.28 2.02 -7.88
C SER A 183 -20.41 0.86 -7.37
N LEU A 184 -19.98 -0.03 -8.26
CA LEU A 184 -19.13 -1.16 -7.89
C LEU A 184 -17.72 -0.70 -7.49
N ARG A 185 -17.12 0.24 -8.23
CA ARG A 185 -15.80 0.80 -7.88
C ARG A 185 -15.81 1.44 -6.50
N ASP A 186 -16.85 2.22 -6.19
CA ASP A 186 -16.99 2.89 -4.91
C ASP A 186 -17.21 1.87 -3.79
N SER A 187 -18.07 0.87 -4.01
CA SER A 187 -18.29 -0.22 -3.05
C SER A 187 -17.01 -1.00 -2.74
N ILE A 188 -16.18 -1.30 -3.76
CA ILE A 188 -14.88 -1.98 -3.59
C ILE A 188 -13.93 -1.16 -2.70
N ARG A 189 -13.98 0.17 -2.83
CA ARG A 189 -13.12 1.12 -2.11
C ARG A 189 -13.67 1.55 -0.76
N ASP A 190 -14.97 1.39 -0.53
CA ASP A 190 -15.64 1.84 0.69
C ASP A 190 -15.22 0.98 1.88
N GLU A 191 -14.45 1.58 2.79
CA GLU A 191 -13.95 0.92 4.00
C GLU A 191 -15.04 0.78 5.08
N ILE A 192 -16.21 1.40 4.90
CA ILE A 192 -17.38 1.22 5.76
C ILE A 192 -18.02 -0.16 5.53
N LEU A 193 -17.89 -0.71 4.32
CA LEU A 193 -18.42 -2.03 3.95
C LEU A 193 -17.53 -3.17 4.47
N THR A 194 -18.17 -4.31 4.75
CA THR A 194 -17.48 -5.53 5.16
C THR A 194 -16.65 -6.12 4.02
N LEU A 195 -15.68 -6.98 4.36
CA LEU A 195 -14.88 -7.69 3.35
C LEU A 195 -15.71 -8.59 2.43
N GLU A 196 -16.84 -9.10 2.94
CA GLU A 196 -17.78 -9.92 2.17
C GLU A 196 -18.52 -9.05 1.14
N GLU A 197 -19.14 -7.93 1.58
CA GLU A 197 -19.84 -7.00 0.69
C GLU A 197 -18.92 -6.40 -0.39
N ARG A 198 -17.67 -6.08 -0.02
CA ARG A 198 -16.66 -5.61 -0.97
C ARG A 198 -16.20 -6.71 -1.91
N GLY A 199 -16.18 -7.96 -1.45
CA GLY A 199 -15.88 -9.14 -2.26
C GLY A 199 -16.97 -9.38 -3.31
N ASP A 200 -18.24 -9.27 -2.92
CA ASP A 200 -19.38 -9.37 -3.84
C ASP A 200 -19.28 -8.29 -4.94
N ALA A 201 -18.91 -7.06 -4.57
CA ALA A 201 -18.68 -5.98 -5.54
C ALA A 201 -17.52 -6.29 -6.51
N VAL A 202 -16.49 -7.04 -6.08
CA VAL A 202 -15.42 -7.50 -6.98
C VAL A 202 -15.91 -8.59 -7.93
N ASP A 203 -16.76 -9.50 -7.46
CA ASP A 203 -17.34 -10.55 -8.30
C ASP A 203 -18.26 -9.94 -9.38
N GLU A 204 -19.09 -8.97 -8.99
CA GLU A 204 -19.91 -8.20 -9.93
C GLU A 204 -19.04 -7.39 -10.91
N MET A 205 -17.96 -6.75 -10.44
CA MET A 205 -17.00 -6.05 -11.29
C MET A 205 -16.30 -7.00 -12.29
N ASN A 206 -16.05 -8.25 -11.89
CA ASN A 206 -15.46 -9.26 -12.76
C ASN A 206 -16.44 -9.69 -13.86
N GLU A 207 -17.73 -9.86 -13.56
CA GLU A 207 -18.75 -10.10 -14.59
C GLU A 207 -18.87 -8.89 -15.54
N LEU A 208 -18.82 -7.67 -15.01
CA LEU A 208 -18.81 -6.46 -15.82
C LEU A 208 -17.56 -6.40 -16.72
N ALA A 209 -16.38 -6.83 -16.25
CA ALA A 209 -15.17 -6.85 -17.05
C ALA A 209 -15.26 -7.81 -18.25
N LYS A 210 -15.98 -8.94 -18.09
CA LYS A 210 -16.25 -9.90 -19.18
C LYS A 210 -17.11 -9.33 -20.29
N SER A 211 -17.98 -8.37 -19.98
CA SER A 211 -18.79 -7.67 -20.99
C SER A 211 -17.97 -6.77 -21.93
N GLY A 212 -16.67 -6.61 -21.66
CA GLY A 212 -15.71 -6.07 -22.60
C GLY A 212 -15.23 -4.66 -22.29
N TYR A 213 -15.69 -3.98 -21.24
CA TYR A 213 -15.34 -2.58 -21.00
C TYR A 213 -13.87 -2.38 -20.60
N LYS A 214 -13.13 -1.64 -21.41
CA LYS A 214 -11.68 -1.39 -21.22
C LYS A 214 -11.28 -0.82 -19.84
N HIS A 215 -12.11 0.03 -19.23
CA HIS A 215 -11.85 0.61 -17.90
C HIS A 215 -12.10 -0.39 -16.77
N THR A 216 -13.19 -1.16 -16.86
CA THR A 216 -13.49 -2.26 -15.95
C THR A 216 -12.40 -3.32 -15.99
N GLN A 217 -11.93 -3.67 -17.18
CA GLN A 217 -10.80 -4.59 -17.36
C GLN A 217 -9.50 -4.02 -16.77
N TYR A 218 -9.25 -2.72 -16.91
CA TYR A 218 -8.10 -2.07 -16.25
C TYR A 218 -8.23 -2.09 -14.72
N LEU A 219 -9.42 -1.86 -14.16
CA LEU A 219 -9.64 -1.93 -12.72
C LEU A 219 -9.48 -3.36 -12.20
N MET A 220 -9.95 -4.37 -12.93
CA MET A 220 -9.71 -5.78 -12.62
C MET A 220 -8.22 -6.12 -12.61
N GLU A 221 -7.44 -5.59 -13.56
CA GLU A 221 -5.99 -5.72 -13.53
C GLU A 221 -5.40 -5.21 -12.21
N LYS A 222 -5.81 -4.01 -11.76
CA LYS A 222 -5.34 -3.45 -10.48
C LYS A 222 -5.73 -4.31 -9.29
N LEU A 223 -6.96 -4.84 -9.29
CA LEU A 223 -7.44 -5.72 -8.22
C LEU A 223 -6.64 -7.01 -8.15
N TRP A 224 -6.38 -7.65 -9.29
CA TRP A 224 -5.53 -8.84 -9.38
C TRP A 224 -4.04 -8.57 -9.13
N ARG A 225 -3.57 -7.34 -9.39
CA ARG A 225 -2.17 -6.96 -9.21
C ARG A 225 -1.85 -6.67 -7.74
N ASP A 226 -2.62 -5.75 -7.15
CA ASP A 226 -2.31 -5.08 -5.90
C ASP A 226 -3.52 -4.87 -4.98
N GLY A 227 -4.71 -5.32 -5.38
CA GLY A 227 -5.95 -5.05 -4.68
C GLY A 227 -6.01 -5.70 -3.29
N PRO A 228 -6.68 -5.07 -2.31
CA PRO A 228 -6.83 -5.64 -0.97
C PRO A 228 -7.81 -6.83 -0.92
N LEU A 229 -8.62 -7.02 -1.97
CA LEU A 229 -9.75 -7.97 -2.00
C LEU A 229 -9.46 -9.26 -2.77
N LEU A 230 -8.46 -9.28 -3.65
CA LEU A 230 -8.04 -10.47 -4.39
C LEU A 230 -6.63 -10.87 -3.98
N SER A 231 -6.37 -12.18 -3.98
CA SER A 231 -5.00 -12.67 -3.86
C SER A 231 -4.24 -12.32 -5.14
N PRO A 232 -3.08 -11.65 -5.05
CA PRO A 232 -2.36 -11.22 -6.24
C PRO A 232 -2.06 -12.37 -7.21
N ASP A 233 -2.45 -12.20 -8.47
CA ASP A 233 -2.25 -13.16 -9.56
C ASP A 233 -1.86 -12.44 -10.84
N TRP A 234 -0.60 -12.58 -11.22
CA TRP A 234 -0.02 -11.93 -12.39
C TRP A 234 -0.52 -12.47 -13.72
N VAL A 235 -1.04 -13.70 -13.76
CA VAL A 235 -1.63 -14.28 -14.97
C VAL A 235 -2.97 -13.60 -15.24
N ASN A 236 -3.83 -13.51 -14.21
CA ASN A 236 -5.12 -12.82 -14.31
C ASN A 236 -4.95 -11.31 -14.52
N ALA A 237 -4.02 -10.67 -13.82
CA ALA A 237 -3.72 -9.25 -14.03
C ALA A 237 -3.32 -8.99 -15.48
N ARG A 238 -2.39 -9.77 -16.05
CA ARG A 238 -1.94 -9.64 -17.45
C ARG A 238 -3.06 -9.87 -18.46
N TYR A 239 -3.93 -10.85 -18.20
CA TYR A 239 -5.07 -11.13 -19.07
C TYR A 239 -5.97 -9.91 -19.21
N TRP A 240 -6.39 -9.32 -18.09
CA TRP A 240 -7.25 -8.14 -18.10
C TRP A 240 -6.54 -6.88 -18.62
N PHE A 241 -5.24 -6.78 -18.34
CA PHE A 241 -4.38 -5.73 -18.83
C PHE A 241 -4.30 -5.68 -20.36
N GLN A 242 -4.06 -6.84 -20.99
CA GLN A 242 -3.97 -6.96 -22.43
C GLN A 242 -5.31 -6.64 -23.10
N LYS A 243 -6.42 -7.14 -22.54
CA LYS A 243 -7.78 -6.85 -23.05
C LYS A 243 -8.11 -5.36 -23.01
N SER A 244 -7.69 -4.66 -21.97
CA SER A 244 -7.86 -3.21 -21.86
C SER A 244 -7.00 -2.46 -22.89
N ALA A 245 -5.74 -2.87 -23.09
CA ALA A 245 -4.82 -2.26 -24.04
C ALA A 245 -5.24 -2.46 -25.51
N GLU A 246 -5.73 -3.66 -25.87
CA GLU A 246 -6.26 -3.98 -27.21
C GLU A 246 -7.42 -3.06 -27.62
N GLN A 247 -8.14 -2.51 -26.64
CA GLN A 247 -9.29 -1.62 -26.85
C GLN A 247 -8.95 -0.12 -26.82
N GLY A 248 -7.67 0.25 -26.82
CA GLY A 248 -7.31 1.66 -26.82
C GLY A 248 -7.35 2.31 -25.44
N HIS A 249 -7.32 1.55 -24.35
CA HIS A 249 -7.16 2.16 -23.04
C HIS A 249 -5.74 2.72 -22.94
N ILE A 250 -5.62 4.05 -22.99
CA ILE A 250 -4.35 4.77 -23.13
C ILE A 250 -3.34 4.32 -22.06
N TYR A 251 -3.79 4.15 -20.82
CA TYR A 251 -2.93 3.72 -19.73
C TYR A 251 -2.50 2.25 -19.84
N ALA A 252 -3.39 1.37 -20.31
CA ALA A 252 -3.05 -0.03 -20.51
C ALA A 252 -2.11 -0.20 -21.72
N GLN A 253 -2.32 0.58 -22.79
CA GLN A 253 -1.44 0.64 -23.95
C GLN A 253 -0.07 1.21 -23.61
N TYR A 254 -0.02 2.28 -22.82
CA TYR A 254 1.22 2.88 -22.35
C TYR A 254 2.02 1.88 -21.50
N ALA A 255 1.38 1.24 -20.53
CA ALA A 255 2.04 0.27 -19.69
C ALA A 255 2.42 -1.02 -20.47
N LEU A 256 1.65 -1.41 -21.50
CA LEU A 256 2.02 -2.49 -22.43
C LEU A 256 3.22 -2.11 -23.29
N GLY A 257 3.26 -0.87 -23.80
CA GLY A 257 4.38 -0.33 -24.57
C GLY A 257 5.68 -0.31 -23.75
N LYS A 258 5.61 0.12 -22.49
CA LYS A 258 6.75 0.04 -21.56
C LYS A 258 7.20 -1.39 -21.29
N LEU A 259 6.27 -2.33 -21.16
CA LEU A 259 6.56 -3.74 -20.95
C LEU A 259 7.21 -4.38 -22.19
N LEU A 260 6.85 -3.94 -23.40
CA LEU A 260 7.45 -4.43 -24.65
C LEU A 260 8.81 -3.79 -24.94
N LEU A 261 9.04 -2.57 -24.46
CA LEU A 261 10.30 -1.83 -24.61
C LEU A 261 11.34 -2.17 -23.53
N SER A 262 10.95 -2.87 -22.46
CA SER A 262 11.93 -3.35 -21.48
C SER A 262 12.76 -4.48 -22.10
N ASN A 263 14.09 -4.30 -22.11
CA ASN A 263 15.06 -5.24 -22.67
C ASN A 263 15.27 -6.49 -21.77
N ASP A 264 14.26 -6.86 -20.98
CA ASP A 264 14.30 -7.98 -20.04
C ASP A 264 13.99 -9.32 -20.77
N PRO A 265 14.93 -10.28 -20.80
CA PRO A 265 14.74 -11.57 -21.46
C PRO A 265 13.60 -12.43 -20.88
N GLU A 266 13.28 -12.31 -19.59
CA GLU A 266 12.17 -13.05 -18.98
C GLU A 266 10.82 -12.47 -19.38
N VAL A 267 10.71 -11.14 -19.49
CA VAL A 267 9.52 -10.48 -20.04
C VAL A 267 9.35 -10.91 -21.50
N HIS A 268 10.41 -10.90 -22.30
CA HIS A 268 10.39 -11.30 -23.70
C HIS A 268 10.02 -12.79 -23.91
N ASN A 269 10.49 -13.69 -23.02
CA ASN A 269 10.22 -15.12 -23.11
C ASN A 269 8.80 -15.50 -22.67
N VAL A 270 8.22 -14.81 -21.68
CA VAL A 270 6.82 -15.04 -21.27
C VAL A 270 5.85 -14.55 -22.36
N TRP A 271 6.18 -13.50 -23.10
CA TRP A 271 5.37 -13.03 -24.24
C TRP A 271 5.41 -14.00 -25.44
N LYS A 272 6.56 -14.64 -25.72
CA LYS A 272 6.67 -15.63 -26.80
C LYS A 272 5.91 -16.95 -26.55
N MET A 273 5.73 -17.34 -25.28
CA MET A 273 5.08 -18.62 -24.95
C MET A 273 3.55 -18.63 -25.16
N VAL A 274 2.91 -17.47 -25.33
CA VAL A 274 1.44 -17.38 -25.48
C VAL A 274 1.01 -16.83 -26.85
N SER A 275 1.95 -16.32 -27.67
CA SER A 275 1.68 -15.97 -29.08
C SER A 275 1.69 -17.18 -30.03
N VAL A 276 1.86 -18.40 -29.49
CA VAL A 276 1.71 -19.66 -30.21
C VAL A 276 0.67 -20.51 -29.47
N GLY A 277 -0.60 -20.16 -29.68
CA GLY A 277 -1.77 -20.85 -29.15
C GLY A 277 -3.01 -20.44 -29.91
#